data_AF-A0A1M5RD07-F1
#
_entry.id   AF-A0A1M5RD07-F1
#
_cell.length_a   1.000
_cell.length_b   1.000
_cell.length_c   1.000
_cell.angle_alpha   90.00
_cell.angle_beta   90.00
_cell.angle_gamma   90.00
#
_symmetry.space_group_name_H-M   'P 1'
#
loop_
_entity.id
_entity.type
_entity.pdbx_description
1 polymer ?
#
loop_
_entity_poly.entity_id
_entity_poly.type
_entity_poly.pdbx_seq_one_letter_code
_entity_poly.pdbx_strand_id
1 'polypeptide(L)'
;MARRDDVNSLYYLPNKISYVLQKVFWINVAASVFTWFIKNEIFLEVLFVLQIILSITYVVANIIDDNFFWYRAEKTRRQASIENAFGIDFTEYKTKKYYNNNFPKNADKFSVNAFESILHSKTTAGLMLLSKGIKTAIACIVFLCACLVYKKYGVLLIISQTVFSSYFLEEFIKLLLFKLRLDKLYEDLYRQLITVGIKDEKQKALILAYAIEYEAIKAHYKVRLSEKIFFKHNSNTSIIWNEICEKIKIE
;
A
#
# COMPACT_ATOMS: atom_id res chain seq x y z
N MET A 1 -11.73 -5.25 28.05
CA MET A 1 -10.33 -5.07 27.60
C MET A 1 -10.28 -4.30 26.29
N ALA A 2 -9.45 -3.25 26.25
CA ALA A 2 -9.21 -2.38 25.09
C ALA A 2 -8.37 -3.05 23.98
N ARG A 3 -8.53 -2.58 22.74
CA ARG A 3 -7.71 -2.96 21.56
C ARG A 3 -6.28 -2.45 21.76
N ARG A 4 -5.27 -3.26 21.40
CA ARG A 4 -3.84 -2.89 21.43
C ARG A 4 -3.18 -3.33 20.12
N ASP A 5 -2.41 -2.46 19.51
CA ASP A 5 -1.64 -2.76 18.29
C ASP A 5 -0.33 -1.98 18.29
N ASP A 6 0.68 -2.53 18.97
CA ASP A 6 1.98 -1.85 19.11
C ASP A 6 2.74 -1.76 17.78
N VAL A 7 2.49 -2.71 16.85
CA VAL A 7 3.11 -2.76 15.53
C VAL A 7 2.75 -1.50 14.71
N ASN A 8 1.58 -0.90 14.95
CA ASN A 8 1.15 0.31 14.27
C ASN A 8 2.13 1.49 14.46
N SER A 9 2.86 1.52 15.58
CA SER A 9 3.86 2.56 15.85
C SER A 9 5.01 2.57 14.83
N LEU A 10 5.36 1.41 14.26
CA LEU A 10 6.43 1.28 13.26
C LEU A 10 6.07 1.95 11.92
N TYR A 11 4.79 2.16 11.65
CA TYR A 11 4.31 2.82 10.43
C TYR A 11 4.37 4.34 10.50
N TYR A 12 4.58 4.93 11.69
CA TYR A 12 4.61 6.40 11.85
C TYR A 12 5.69 7.06 10.98
N LEU A 13 6.92 6.54 11.00
CA LEU A 13 8.03 7.12 10.25
C LEU A 13 7.84 6.96 8.72
N PRO A 14 7.55 5.76 8.18
CA PRO A 14 7.22 5.61 6.75
C PRO A 14 6.06 6.49 6.28
N ASN A 15 5.00 6.62 7.09
CA ASN A 15 3.86 7.47 6.75
C ASN A 15 4.27 8.95 6.71
N LYS A 16 5.12 9.39 7.63
CA LYS A 16 5.65 10.77 7.66
C LYS A 16 6.54 11.04 6.44
N ILE A 17 7.44 10.13 6.10
CA ILE A 17 8.30 10.24 4.91
C ILE A 17 7.43 10.32 3.64
N SER A 18 6.48 9.39 3.48
CA SER A 18 5.55 9.38 2.35
C SER A 18 4.79 10.69 2.21
N TYR A 19 4.29 11.25 3.32
CA TYR A 19 3.58 12.52 3.34
C TYR A 19 4.45 13.70 2.92
N VAL A 20 5.69 13.78 3.42
CA VAL A 20 6.66 14.81 3.03
C VAL A 20 6.99 14.71 1.55
N LEU A 21 7.28 13.50 1.06
CA LEU A 21 7.58 13.25 -0.34
C LEU A 21 6.41 13.62 -1.25
N GLN A 22 5.18 13.31 -0.85
CA GLN A 22 3.99 13.73 -1.59
C GLN A 22 3.89 15.27 -1.67
N LYS A 23 4.24 16.01 -0.61
CA LYS A 23 4.29 17.49 -0.66
C LYS A 23 5.39 18.00 -1.58
N VAL A 24 6.60 17.45 -1.46
CA VAL A 24 7.74 17.78 -2.33
C VAL A 24 7.33 17.59 -3.79
N PHE A 25 6.59 16.54 -4.09
CA PHE A 25 6.05 16.31 -5.43
C PHE A 25 5.16 17.43 -5.92
N TRP A 26 4.12 17.78 -5.17
CA TRP A 26 3.18 18.83 -5.60
C TRP A 26 3.83 20.21 -5.68
N ILE A 27 4.83 20.48 -4.82
CA ILE A 27 5.64 21.70 -4.91
C ILE A 27 6.44 21.72 -6.22
N ASN A 28 7.06 20.60 -6.59
CA ASN A 28 7.81 20.51 -7.85
C ASN A 28 6.88 20.68 -9.07
N VAL A 29 5.71 20.05 -9.06
CA VAL A 29 4.66 20.24 -10.07
C VAL A 29 4.23 21.70 -10.18
N ALA A 30 3.96 22.36 -9.05
CA ALA A 30 3.59 23.78 -9.02
C ALA A 30 4.73 24.67 -9.55
N ALA A 31 5.98 24.37 -9.18
CA ALA A 31 7.14 25.07 -9.71
C ALA A 31 7.28 24.89 -11.23
N SER A 32 7.01 23.69 -11.76
CA SER A 32 7.04 23.40 -13.21
C SER A 32 5.93 24.09 -14.00
N VAL A 33 4.82 24.45 -13.36
CA VAL A 33 3.79 25.29 -13.98
C VAL A 33 4.18 26.77 -13.87
N PHE A 34 4.75 27.18 -12.73
CA PHE A 34 5.14 28.56 -12.46
C PHE A 34 6.25 29.07 -13.40
N THR A 35 7.16 28.19 -13.80
CA THR A 35 8.20 28.44 -14.82
C THR A 35 7.63 28.97 -16.14
N TRP A 36 6.37 28.71 -16.50
CA TRP A 36 5.77 29.26 -17.73
C TRP A 36 5.55 30.78 -17.69
N PHE A 37 5.48 31.36 -16.49
CA PHE A 37 5.22 32.79 -16.31
C PHE A 37 6.50 33.61 -16.13
N ILE A 38 7.64 32.95 -15.92
CA ILE A 38 8.93 33.62 -15.72
C ILE A 38 9.59 33.90 -17.08
N LYS A 39 10.08 35.14 -17.26
CA LYS A 39 10.88 35.53 -18.44
C LYS A 39 12.38 35.68 -18.15
N ASN A 40 12.77 35.69 -16.87
CA ASN A 40 14.16 35.83 -16.46
C ASN A 40 14.89 34.49 -16.58
N GLU A 41 15.82 34.40 -17.52
CA GLU A 41 16.58 33.18 -17.85
C GLU A 41 17.42 32.66 -16.66
N ILE A 42 18.09 33.55 -15.91
CA ILE A 42 18.90 33.15 -14.73
C ILE A 42 18.03 32.52 -13.65
N PHE A 43 16.86 33.12 -13.39
CA PHE A 43 15.91 32.57 -12.41
C PHE A 43 15.37 31.21 -12.85
N LEU A 44 15.10 31.02 -14.15
CA LEU A 44 14.67 29.74 -14.71
C LEU A 44 15.73 28.66 -14.53
N GLU A 45 17.00 28.95 -14.82
CA GLU A 45 18.10 28.01 -14.63
C GLU A 45 18.21 27.54 -13.17
N VAL A 46 18.18 28.47 -12.21
CA VAL A 46 18.20 28.15 -10.77
C VAL A 46 17.02 27.25 -10.40
N LEU A 47 15.82 27.55 -10.90
CA LEU A 47 14.63 26.78 -10.60
C LEU A 47 14.70 25.36 -11.17
N PHE A 48 15.25 25.17 -12.38
CA PHE A 48 15.44 23.84 -12.96
C PHE A 48 16.47 23.02 -12.18
N VAL A 49 17.59 23.63 -11.76
CA VAL A 49 18.58 22.94 -10.92
C VAL A 49 17.95 22.48 -9.61
N LEU A 50 17.14 23.34 -8.97
CA LEU A 50 16.40 22.97 -7.76
C LEU A 50 15.43 21.81 -8.00
N GLN A 51 14.69 21.82 -9.11
CA GLN A 51 13.78 20.73 -9.46
C GLN A 51 14.51 19.39 -9.63
N ILE A 52 15.68 19.40 -10.29
CA ILE A 52 16.51 18.20 -10.46
C ILE A 52 16.99 17.66 -9.11
N ILE A 53 17.50 18.53 -8.23
CA ILE A 53 17.95 18.15 -6.88
C ILE A 53 16.79 17.54 -6.08
N LEU A 54 15.59 18.14 -6.16
CA LEU A 54 14.39 17.63 -5.48
C LEU A 54 13.97 16.26 -6.02
N SER A 55 14.03 16.04 -7.33
CA SER A 55 13.70 14.75 -7.95
C SER A 55 14.68 13.66 -7.52
N ILE A 56 15.99 13.94 -7.51
CA ILE A 56 17.00 12.98 -7.03
C ILE A 56 16.78 12.66 -5.54
N THR A 57 16.60 13.69 -4.71
CA THR A 57 16.35 13.53 -3.27
C THR A 57 15.09 12.70 -3.01
N TYR A 58 14.04 12.91 -3.80
CA TYR A 58 12.80 12.15 -3.70
C TYR A 58 13.01 10.66 -3.98
N VAL A 59 13.77 10.31 -5.02
CA VAL A 59 14.07 8.91 -5.38
C VAL A 59 14.88 8.25 -4.26
N VAL A 60 15.96 8.90 -3.81
CA VAL A 60 16.82 8.36 -2.73
C VAL A 60 16.03 8.15 -1.44
N ALA A 61 15.20 9.13 -1.05
CA ALA A 61 14.38 9.03 0.15
C ALA A 61 13.36 7.89 0.08
N ASN A 62 12.70 7.68 -1.08
CA ASN A 62 11.78 6.55 -1.26
C ASN A 62 12.52 5.21 -1.19
N ILE A 63 13.71 5.09 -1.80
CA ILE A 63 14.50 3.85 -1.73
C ILE A 63 14.88 3.52 -0.29
N ILE A 64 15.33 4.49 0.49
CA ILE A 64 15.65 4.29 1.91
C ILE A 64 14.40 3.87 2.69
N ASP A 65 13.28 4.56 2.47
CA ASP A 65 12.05 4.26 3.17
C ASP A 65 11.50 2.85 2.87
N ASP A 66 11.45 2.47 1.60
CA ASP A 66 10.95 1.16 1.15
C ASP A 66 11.80 -0.01 1.66
N ASN A 67 13.13 0.16 1.72
CA ASN A 67 14.06 -0.93 2.05
C ASN A 67 14.36 -1.04 3.55
N PHE A 68 14.19 0.03 4.31
CA PHE A 68 14.50 0.03 5.75
C PHE A 68 13.25 0.16 6.60
N PHE A 69 12.57 1.31 6.54
CA PHE A 69 11.51 1.63 7.50
C PHE A 69 10.21 0.87 7.20
N TRP A 70 9.76 0.93 5.95
CA TRP A 70 8.57 0.20 5.51
C TRP A 70 8.78 -1.32 5.60
N TYR A 71 9.94 -1.80 5.15
CA TYR A 71 10.30 -3.22 5.27
C TYR A 71 10.23 -3.70 6.72
N ARG A 72 10.78 -2.94 7.68
CA ARG A 72 10.72 -3.30 9.10
C ARG A 72 9.27 -3.39 9.59
N ALA A 73 8.44 -2.41 9.26
CA ALA A 73 7.03 -2.39 9.67
C ALA A 73 6.26 -3.61 9.13
N GLU A 74 6.38 -3.91 7.83
CA GLU A 74 5.72 -5.06 7.20
C GLU A 74 6.27 -6.40 7.69
N LYS A 75 7.58 -6.51 7.92
CA LYS A 75 8.19 -7.71 8.52
C LYS A 75 7.59 -7.98 9.90
N THR A 76 7.54 -6.97 10.78
CA THR A 76 6.98 -7.12 12.13
C THR A 76 5.48 -7.40 12.08
N ARG A 77 4.74 -6.80 11.14
CA ARG A 77 3.31 -7.10 10.95
C ARG A 77 3.06 -8.56 10.57
N ARG A 78 3.88 -9.14 9.69
CA ARG A 78 3.82 -10.58 9.37
C ARG A 78 4.13 -11.44 10.57
N GLN A 79 5.18 -11.10 11.32
CA GLN A 79 5.51 -11.82 12.56
C GLN A 79 4.34 -11.79 13.54
N ALA A 80 3.74 -10.63 13.79
CA ALA A 80 2.58 -10.49 14.66
C ALA A 80 1.34 -11.28 14.19
N SER A 81 1.16 -11.43 12.87
CA SER A 81 0.10 -12.29 12.32
C SER A 81 0.33 -13.76 12.66
N ILE A 82 1.58 -14.23 12.50
CA ILE A 82 1.97 -15.61 12.85
C ILE A 82 1.89 -15.82 14.36
N GLU A 83 2.37 -14.89 15.18
CA GLU A 83 2.23 -14.91 16.64
C GLU A 83 0.77 -15.04 17.06
N ASN A 84 -0.13 -14.27 16.44
CA ASN A 84 -1.56 -14.34 16.74
C ASN A 84 -2.17 -15.70 16.35
N ALA A 85 -1.74 -16.24 15.21
CA ALA A 85 -2.23 -17.51 14.69
C ALA A 85 -1.79 -18.70 15.55
N PHE A 86 -0.52 -18.78 15.92
CA PHE A 86 0.04 -19.91 16.67
C PHE A 86 0.09 -19.69 18.18
N GLY A 87 -0.14 -18.47 18.64
CA GLY A 87 -0.11 -18.10 20.06
C GLY A 87 1.28 -18.17 20.69
N ILE A 88 2.31 -17.87 19.90
CA ILE A 88 3.72 -17.81 20.28
C ILE A 88 4.19 -16.36 20.24
N ASP A 89 5.29 -16.06 20.92
CA ASP A 89 5.90 -14.74 20.94
C ASP A 89 7.23 -14.75 20.17
N PHE A 90 7.34 -13.97 19.10
CA PHE A 90 8.58 -13.72 18.35
C PHE A 90 9.17 -12.33 18.61
N THR A 91 8.33 -11.39 19.02
CA THR A 91 8.64 -9.97 19.12
C THR A 91 8.08 -9.36 20.40
N GLU A 92 8.65 -8.22 20.78
CA GLU A 92 8.17 -7.41 21.92
C GLU A 92 6.84 -6.69 21.62
N TYR A 93 6.50 -6.52 20.34
CA TYR A 93 5.29 -5.81 19.91
C TYR A 93 4.06 -6.71 20.10
N LYS A 94 3.07 -6.24 20.87
CA LYS A 94 1.87 -7.03 21.15
C LYS A 94 0.66 -6.50 20.38
N THR A 95 -0.11 -7.44 19.83
CA THR A 95 -1.42 -7.16 19.25
C THR A 95 -2.51 -7.87 20.05
N LYS A 96 -3.57 -7.15 20.41
CA LYS A 96 -4.77 -7.68 21.08
C LYS A 96 -6.02 -7.17 20.39
N LYS A 97 -6.93 -8.09 20.05
CA LYS A 97 -8.16 -7.81 19.29
C LYS A 97 -7.88 -7.09 17.96
N TYR A 98 -6.81 -7.50 17.29
CA TYR A 98 -6.50 -7.04 15.94
C TYR A 98 -7.39 -7.75 14.91
N TYR A 99 -7.56 -9.08 15.08
CA TYR A 99 -8.45 -9.92 14.31
C TYR A 99 -9.78 -10.15 15.04
N ASN A 100 -10.86 -10.23 14.29
CA ASN A 100 -12.23 -10.45 14.78
C ASN A 100 -12.67 -11.89 14.55
N ASN A 101 -11.86 -12.84 15.03
CA ASN A 101 -12.19 -14.25 15.00
C ASN A 101 -11.56 -14.97 16.22
N ASN A 102 -12.18 -16.09 16.62
CA ASN A 102 -11.78 -16.86 17.80
C ASN A 102 -11.32 -18.29 17.42
N PHE A 103 -10.78 -18.48 16.21
CA PHE A 103 -10.31 -19.79 15.79
C PHE A 103 -9.20 -20.33 16.72
N PRO A 104 -9.08 -21.66 16.85
CA PRO A 104 -8.00 -22.29 17.60
C PRO A 104 -6.62 -21.89 17.07
N LYS A 105 -5.60 -21.93 17.92
CA LYS A 105 -4.26 -21.47 17.56
C LYS A 105 -3.52 -22.46 16.65
N ASN A 106 -3.67 -22.33 15.34
CA ASN A 106 -3.06 -23.20 14.34
C ASN A 106 -2.92 -22.50 12.96
N ALA A 107 -2.52 -23.26 11.93
CA ALA A 107 -2.40 -22.77 10.56
C ALA A 107 -3.74 -22.35 9.93
N ASP A 108 -4.87 -22.94 10.35
CA ASP A 108 -6.19 -22.54 9.88
C ASP A 108 -6.50 -21.12 10.32
N LYS A 109 -6.19 -20.79 11.59
CA LYS A 109 -6.33 -19.41 12.09
C LYS A 109 -5.45 -18.42 11.34
N PHE A 110 -4.24 -18.80 10.95
CA PHE A 110 -3.41 -17.95 10.09
C PHE A 110 -4.12 -17.65 8.76
N SER A 111 -4.75 -18.65 8.17
CA SER A 111 -5.47 -18.53 6.91
C SER A 111 -6.75 -17.69 7.04
N VAL A 112 -7.50 -17.85 8.14
CA VAL A 112 -8.68 -17.02 8.45
C VAL A 112 -8.29 -15.57 8.73
N ASN A 113 -7.20 -15.34 9.48
CA ASN A 113 -6.64 -14.01 9.71
C ASN A 113 -6.23 -13.32 8.39
N ALA A 114 -5.61 -14.08 7.48
CA ALA A 114 -5.29 -13.58 6.14
C ALA A 114 -6.56 -13.22 5.36
N PHE A 115 -7.62 -14.03 5.45
CA PHE A 115 -8.89 -13.76 4.79
C PHE A 115 -9.56 -12.46 5.28
N GLU A 116 -9.57 -12.22 6.60
CA GLU A 116 -10.01 -10.95 7.18
C GLU A 116 -9.18 -9.78 6.63
N SER A 117 -7.85 -9.94 6.64
CA SER A 117 -6.91 -8.92 6.17
C SER A 117 -7.10 -8.61 4.69
N ILE A 118 -7.35 -9.62 3.85
CA ILE A 118 -7.63 -9.47 2.42
C ILE A 118 -8.90 -8.66 2.22
N LEU A 119 -9.99 -8.94 2.94
CA LEU A 119 -11.26 -8.20 2.84
C LEU A 119 -11.05 -6.72 3.13
N HIS A 120 -10.35 -6.39 4.21
CA HIS A 120 -10.02 -5.00 4.55
C HIS A 120 -9.09 -4.36 3.50
N SER A 121 -8.09 -5.09 3.03
CA SER A 121 -7.10 -4.59 2.08
C SER A 121 -7.71 -4.29 0.70
N LYS A 122 -8.52 -5.21 0.16
CA LYS A 122 -9.20 -5.01 -1.13
C LYS A 122 -10.19 -3.85 -1.09
N THR A 123 -10.92 -3.71 0.02
CA THR A 123 -11.91 -2.64 0.20
C THR A 123 -11.20 -1.29 0.26
N THR A 124 -10.13 -1.19 1.05
CA THR A 124 -9.31 0.03 1.14
C THR A 124 -8.69 0.38 -0.22
N ALA A 125 -8.09 -0.61 -0.91
CA ALA A 125 -7.48 -0.41 -2.22
C ALA A 125 -8.49 0.09 -3.26
N GLY A 126 -9.69 -0.51 -3.30
CA GLY A 126 -10.77 -0.10 -4.21
C GLY A 126 -11.19 1.36 -4.00
N LEU A 127 -11.34 1.79 -2.74
CA LEU A 127 -11.67 3.17 -2.40
C LEU A 127 -10.54 4.16 -2.73
N MET A 128 -9.29 3.71 -2.77
CA MET A 128 -8.14 4.54 -3.15
C MET A 128 -8.03 4.80 -4.65
N LEU A 129 -8.51 3.87 -5.50
CA LEU A 129 -8.31 3.89 -6.96
C LEU A 129 -8.68 5.21 -7.60
N LEU A 130 -9.88 5.74 -7.33
CA LEU A 130 -10.34 7.00 -7.94
C LEU A 130 -9.41 8.17 -7.56
N SER A 131 -9.10 8.31 -6.27
CA SER A 131 -8.29 9.41 -5.78
C SER A 131 -6.85 9.36 -6.28
N LYS A 132 -6.27 8.16 -6.42
CA LYS A 132 -4.91 7.95 -6.95
C LYS A 132 -4.89 8.08 -8.47
N GLY A 133 -5.93 7.63 -9.15
CA GLY A 133 -6.10 7.78 -10.60
C GLY A 133 -6.16 9.24 -11.02
N ILE A 134 -6.97 10.06 -10.36
CA ILE A 134 -7.05 11.51 -10.63
C ILE A 134 -5.68 12.18 -10.45
N LYS A 135 -4.98 11.90 -9.35
CA LYS A 135 -3.63 12.47 -9.10
C LYS A 135 -2.62 12.08 -10.18
N THR A 136 -2.67 10.83 -10.61
CA THR A 136 -1.80 10.30 -11.66
C THR A 136 -2.11 10.96 -13.02
N ALA A 137 -3.39 11.11 -13.36
CA ALA A 137 -3.80 11.80 -14.58
C ALA A 137 -3.30 13.25 -14.61
N ILE A 138 -3.42 13.98 -13.50
CA ILE A 138 -2.90 15.35 -13.38
C ILE A 138 -1.38 15.36 -13.59
N ALA A 139 -0.64 14.46 -12.95
CA ALA A 139 0.81 14.35 -13.10
C ALA A 139 1.22 14.11 -14.58
N CYS A 140 0.55 13.17 -15.25
CA CYS A 140 0.78 12.88 -16.67
C CYS A 140 0.48 14.09 -17.57
N ILE A 141 -0.61 14.83 -17.32
CA ILE A 141 -0.95 16.03 -18.09
C ILE A 141 0.13 17.10 -17.91
N VAL A 142 0.55 17.39 -16.68
CA VAL A 142 1.61 18.38 -16.40
C VAL A 142 2.90 17.99 -17.10
N PHE A 143 3.28 16.70 -17.08
CA PHE A 143 4.44 16.20 -17.78
C PHE A 143 4.36 16.41 -19.30
N LEU A 144 3.24 16.04 -19.92
CA LEU A 144 3.05 16.25 -21.36
C LEU A 144 3.13 17.73 -21.73
N CYS A 145 2.51 18.61 -20.95
CA CYS A 145 2.59 20.04 -21.18
C CYS A 145 4.03 20.57 -21.04
N ALA A 146 4.77 20.11 -20.02
CA ALA A 146 6.17 20.45 -19.85
C ALA A 146 7.00 20.04 -21.08
N CYS A 147 6.82 18.82 -21.59
CA CYS A 147 7.53 18.36 -22.79
C CYS A 147 7.25 19.22 -24.04
N LEU A 148 6.04 19.77 -24.18
CA LEU A 148 5.68 20.63 -25.31
C LEU A 148 6.32 22.02 -25.24
N VAL A 149 6.38 22.60 -24.03
CA VAL A 149 6.91 23.96 -23.79
C VAL A 149 8.43 23.99 -23.78
N TYR A 150 9.08 22.95 -23.25
CA TYR A 150 10.52 22.97 -22.96
C TYR A 150 11.43 22.46 -24.07
N LYS A 151 11.00 22.49 -25.35
CA LYS A 151 11.87 22.12 -26.50
C LYS A 151 13.21 22.86 -26.54
N LYS A 152 13.31 24.05 -25.90
CA LYS A 152 14.50 24.88 -25.81
C LYS A 152 15.39 24.58 -24.60
N TYR A 153 14.89 23.90 -23.56
CA TYR A 153 15.59 23.66 -22.31
C TYR A 153 16.15 22.23 -22.24
N GLY A 154 17.27 22.07 -21.54
CA GLY A 154 18.15 20.91 -21.66
C GLY A 154 17.48 19.57 -21.34
N VAL A 155 17.96 18.52 -22.02
CA VAL A 155 17.57 17.10 -21.88
C VAL A 155 17.41 16.66 -20.42
N LEU A 156 18.23 17.19 -19.51
CA LEU A 156 18.19 16.92 -18.07
C LEU A 156 16.85 17.25 -17.39
N LEU A 157 16.18 18.34 -17.76
CA LEU A 157 14.88 18.70 -17.20
C LEU A 157 13.80 17.70 -17.62
N ILE A 158 13.81 17.31 -18.90
CA ILE A 158 12.88 16.31 -19.45
C ILE A 158 13.07 14.97 -18.74
N ILE A 159 14.32 14.55 -18.52
CA ILE A 159 14.63 13.33 -17.75
C ILE A 159 14.05 13.43 -16.33
N SER A 160 14.29 14.54 -15.63
CA SER A 160 13.80 14.73 -14.25
C SER A 160 12.28 14.65 -14.16
N GLN A 161 11.57 15.32 -15.06
CA GLN A 161 10.10 15.30 -15.10
C GLN A 161 9.55 13.92 -15.49
N THR A 162 10.25 13.18 -16.35
CA THR A 162 9.90 11.82 -16.74
C THR A 162 9.98 10.88 -15.54
N VAL A 163 11.09 10.89 -14.81
CA VAL A 163 11.34 10.05 -13.62
C VAL A 163 10.29 10.32 -12.54
N PHE A 164 9.89 11.57 -12.38
CA PHE A 164 8.95 11.98 -11.35
C PHE A 164 7.52 11.51 -11.67
N SER A 165 7.09 11.68 -12.92
CA SER A 165 5.78 11.25 -13.39
C SER A 165 5.65 9.73 -13.49
N SER A 166 6.73 9.03 -13.85
CA SER A 166 6.74 7.57 -13.88
C SER A 166 6.47 6.96 -12.51
N TYR A 167 6.90 7.61 -11.42
CA TYR A 167 6.65 7.13 -10.06
C TYR A 167 5.15 7.11 -9.71
N PHE A 168 4.41 8.17 -10.08
CA PHE A 168 2.96 8.24 -9.82
C PHE A 168 2.18 7.25 -10.67
N LEU A 169 2.60 7.10 -11.94
CA LEU A 169 2.06 6.09 -12.83
C LEU A 169 2.30 4.68 -12.29
N GLU A 170 3.52 4.39 -11.87
CA GLU A 170 3.90 3.11 -11.27
C GLU A 170 3.09 2.82 -9.99
N GLU A 171 2.95 3.80 -9.09
CA GLU A 171 2.18 3.65 -7.85
C GLU A 171 0.70 3.32 -8.14
N PHE A 172 0.11 3.97 -9.15
CA PHE A 172 -1.27 3.69 -9.56
C PHE A 172 -1.42 2.31 -10.21
N ILE A 173 -0.50 1.92 -11.10
CA ILE A 173 -0.51 0.58 -11.71
C ILE A 173 -0.36 -0.51 -10.64
N LYS A 174 0.57 -0.34 -9.69
CA LYS A 174 0.73 -1.25 -8.56
C LYS A 174 -0.55 -1.36 -7.73
N LEU A 175 -1.21 -0.25 -7.42
CA LEU A 175 -2.49 -0.25 -6.69
C LEU A 175 -3.59 -1.01 -7.46
N LEU A 176 -3.68 -0.81 -8.77
CA LEU A 176 -4.66 -1.50 -9.62
C LEU A 176 -4.41 -3.01 -9.63
N LEU A 177 -3.18 -3.42 -9.89
CA LEU A 177 -2.80 -4.83 -9.92
C LEU A 177 -2.96 -5.49 -8.55
N PHE A 178 -2.57 -4.81 -7.47
CA PHE A 178 -2.78 -5.26 -6.10
C PHE A 178 -4.26 -5.51 -5.81
N LYS A 179 -5.15 -4.58 -6.16
CA LYS A 179 -6.60 -4.74 -5.99
C LYS A 179 -7.13 -5.94 -6.77
N LEU A 180 -6.75 -6.09 -8.04
CA LEU A 180 -7.19 -7.21 -8.88
C LEU A 180 -6.73 -8.56 -8.32
N ARG A 181 -5.49 -8.64 -7.84
CA ARG A 181 -4.93 -9.86 -7.22
C ARG A 181 -5.65 -10.20 -5.92
N LEU A 182 -5.93 -9.20 -5.08
CA LEU A 182 -6.68 -9.42 -3.84
C LEU A 182 -8.13 -9.80 -4.07
N ASP A 183 -8.79 -9.28 -5.11
CA ASP A 183 -10.16 -9.70 -5.45
C ASP A 183 -10.21 -11.18 -5.82
N LYS A 184 -9.29 -11.62 -6.67
CA LYS A 184 -9.19 -13.04 -7.03
C LYS A 184 -8.91 -13.90 -5.81
N LEU A 185 -7.93 -13.52 -4.98
CA LEU A 185 -7.56 -14.28 -3.79
C LEU A 185 -8.71 -14.34 -2.77
N TYR A 186 -9.48 -13.26 -2.64
CA TYR A 186 -10.69 -13.20 -1.83
C TYR A 186 -11.74 -14.20 -2.33
N GLU A 187 -12.01 -14.23 -3.64
CA GLU A 187 -12.97 -15.18 -4.24
C GLU A 187 -12.54 -16.63 -4.03
N ASP A 188 -11.25 -16.92 -4.20
CA ASP A 188 -10.68 -18.25 -4.00
C ASP A 188 -10.80 -18.72 -2.54
N LEU A 189 -10.46 -17.86 -1.57
CA LEU A 189 -10.63 -18.15 -0.14
C LEU A 189 -12.10 -18.27 0.25
N TYR A 190 -12.97 -17.37 -0.23
CA TYR A 190 -14.40 -17.40 0.03
C TYR A 190 -14.99 -18.75 -0.42
N ARG A 191 -14.67 -19.18 -1.65
CA ARG A 191 -15.13 -20.46 -2.18
C ARG A 191 -14.65 -21.64 -1.34
N GLN A 192 -13.37 -21.68 -0.96
CA GLN A 192 -12.83 -22.80 -0.17
C GLN A 192 -13.39 -22.84 1.25
N LEU A 193 -13.42 -21.70 1.95
CA LEU A 193 -13.81 -21.63 3.36
C LEU A 193 -15.33 -21.71 3.59
N ILE A 194 -16.15 -21.28 2.62
CA ILE A 194 -17.60 -21.10 2.83
C ILE A 194 -18.41 -22.04 1.92
N THR A 195 -18.09 -22.08 0.63
CA THR A 195 -18.86 -22.90 -0.32
C THR A 195 -18.52 -24.38 -0.21
N VAL A 196 -17.22 -24.70 -0.28
CA VAL A 196 -16.73 -26.09 -0.24
C VAL A 196 -16.59 -26.59 1.20
N GLY A 197 -15.97 -25.79 2.06
CA GLY A 197 -15.55 -26.18 3.40
C GLY A 197 -14.25 -26.99 3.39
N ILE A 198 -13.56 -27.01 4.54
CA ILE A 198 -12.26 -27.66 4.73
C ILE A 198 -12.47 -28.96 5.52
N LYS A 199 -12.15 -30.09 4.89
CA LYS A 199 -12.36 -31.44 5.41
C LYS A 199 -11.09 -32.29 5.46
N ASP A 200 -10.10 -31.94 4.65
CA ASP A 200 -8.85 -32.70 4.54
C ASP A 200 -7.60 -31.81 4.57
N GLU A 201 -6.45 -32.46 4.77
CA GLU A 201 -5.15 -31.80 4.86
C GLU A 201 -4.72 -31.11 3.55
N LYS A 202 -5.19 -31.57 2.39
CA LYS A 202 -4.88 -30.92 1.10
C LYS A 202 -5.55 -29.56 1.02
N GLN A 203 -6.80 -29.46 1.49
CA GLN A 203 -7.53 -28.21 1.56
C GLN A 203 -6.93 -27.25 2.60
N LYS A 204 -6.48 -27.77 3.76
CA LYS A 204 -5.73 -26.98 4.76
C LYS A 204 -4.43 -26.41 4.18
N ALA A 205 -3.67 -27.24 3.45
CA ALA A 205 -2.48 -26.77 2.74
C ALA A 205 -2.80 -25.70 1.68
N LEU A 206 -3.94 -25.83 0.97
CA LEU A 206 -4.37 -24.86 -0.03
C LEU A 206 -4.72 -23.49 0.57
N ILE A 207 -5.49 -23.44 1.65
CA ILE A 207 -5.82 -22.16 2.30
C ILE A 207 -4.59 -21.50 2.92
N LEU A 208 -3.64 -22.30 3.42
CA LEU A 208 -2.35 -21.81 3.88
C LEU A 208 -1.54 -21.22 2.73
N ALA A 209 -1.53 -21.87 1.56
CA ALA A 209 -0.89 -21.34 0.36
C ALA A 209 -1.50 -19.99 -0.05
N TYR A 210 -2.82 -19.83 0.03
CA TYR A 210 -3.48 -18.54 -0.21
C TYR A 210 -3.11 -17.48 0.82
N ALA A 211 -2.98 -17.85 2.10
CA ALA A 211 -2.52 -16.93 3.14
C ALA A 211 -1.09 -16.44 2.88
N ILE A 212 -0.20 -17.33 2.42
CA ILE A 212 1.17 -16.99 2.02
C ILE A 212 1.16 -16.11 0.77
N GLU A 213 0.32 -16.41 -0.22
CA GLU A 213 0.16 -15.60 -1.44
C GLU A 213 -0.26 -14.16 -1.11
N TYR A 214 -1.14 -13.97 -0.12
CA TYR A 214 -1.49 -12.63 0.36
C TYR A 214 -0.26 -11.84 0.84
N GLU A 215 0.58 -12.46 1.67
CA GLU A 215 1.80 -11.82 2.16
C GLU A 215 2.84 -11.60 1.05
N ALA A 216 2.88 -12.48 0.04
CA ALA A 216 3.69 -12.30 -1.15
C ALA A 216 3.22 -11.12 -2.00
N ILE A 217 1.91 -11.00 -2.25
CA ILE A 217 1.28 -9.87 -2.96
C ILE A 217 1.60 -8.56 -2.24
N LYS A 218 1.44 -8.50 -0.91
CA LYS A 218 1.79 -7.31 -0.11
C LYS A 218 3.25 -6.93 -0.24
N ALA A 219 4.15 -7.89 -0.11
CA ALA A 219 5.60 -7.66 -0.20
C ALA A 219 6.04 -7.24 -1.61
N HIS A 220 5.41 -7.80 -2.66
CA HIS A 220 5.74 -7.52 -4.06
C HIS A 220 5.28 -6.13 -4.50
N TYR A 221 4.00 -5.81 -4.30
CA TYR A 221 3.44 -4.55 -4.78
C TYR A 221 3.72 -3.37 -3.85
N LYS A 222 4.00 -3.60 -2.56
CA LYS A 222 4.32 -2.58 -1.56
C LYS A 222 3.31 -1.42 -1.51
N VAL A 223 2.04 -1.72 -1.76
CA VAL A 223 0.97 -0.71 -1.79
C VAL A 223 0.71 -0.22 -0.37
N ARG A 224 0.90 1.08 -0.15
CA ARG A 224 0.66 1.73 1.15
C ARG A 224 -0.79 2.15 1.27
N LEU A 225 -1.59 1.32 1.93
CA LEU A 225 -3.02 1.58 2.11
C LEU A 225 -3.27 2.80 3.01
N SER A 226 -4.29 3.58 2.68
CA SER A 226 -4.62 4.80 3.43
C SER A 226 -5.32 4.46 4.75
N GLU A 227 -4.67 4.76 5.88
CA GLU A 227 -5.25 4.63 7.22
C GLU A 227 -6.54 5.43 7.37
N LYS A 228 -6.57 6.66 6.85
CA LYS A 228 -7.78 7.51 6.87
C LYS A 228 -8.96 6.82 6.20
N ILE A 229 -8.73 6.22 5.03
CA ILE A 229 -9.78 5.49 4.30
C ILE A 229 -10.14 4.24 5.09
N PHE A 230 -9.16 3.45 5.54
CA PHE A 230 -9.35 2.28 6.39
C PHE A 230 -10.27 2.57 7.58
N PHE A 231 -9.93 3.53 8.44
CA PHE A 231 -10.73 3.87 9.61
C PHE A 231 -12.15 4.33 9.27
N LYS A 232 -12.34 4.99 8.11
CA LYS A 232 -13.67 5.44 7.67
C LYS A 232 -14.63 4.27 7.39
N HIS A 233 -14.15 3.15 6.87
CA HIS A 233 -15.00 1.99 6.52
C HIS A 233 -14.80 0.78 7.42
N ASN A 234 -13.84 0.82 8.35
CA ASN A 234 -13.48 -0.31 9.19
C ASN A 234 -14.67 -0.91 9.96
N SER A 235 -15.54 -0.06 10.53
CA SER A 235 -16.72 -0.53 11.25
C SER A 235 -17.64 -1.35 10.36
N ASN A 236 -17.97 -0.85 9.18
CA ASN A 236 -18.84 -1.53 8.22
C ASN A 236 -18.20 -2.83 7.72
N THR A 237 -16.92 -2.82 7.36
CA THR A 237 -16.22 -4.02 6.90
C THR A 237 -16.05 -5.07 8.00
N SER A 238 -15.92 -4.65 9.26
CA SER A 238 -15.90 -5.58 10.39
C SER A 238 -17.25 -6.28 10.58
N ILE A 239 -18.38 -5.59 10.34
CA ILE A 239 -19.72 -6.20 10.36
C ILE A 239 -19.82 -7.27 9.27
N ILE A 240 -19.45 -6.91 8.03
CA ILE A 240 -19.42 -7.85 6.90
C ILE A 240 -18.50 -9.04 7.20
N TRP A 241 -17.33 -8.79 7.79
CA TRP A 241 -16.43 -9.86 8.20
C TRP A 241 -17.06 -10.80 9.21
N ASN A 242 -17.74 -10.29 10.24
CA ASN A 242 -18.39 -11.14 11.25
C ASN A 242 -19.42 -12.07 10.61
N GLU A 243 -20.26 -11.54 9.69
CA GLU A 243 -21.24 -12.34 8.94
C GLU A 243 -20.57 -13.42 8.05
N ILE A 244 -19.39 -13.14 7.52
CA ILE A 244 -18.59 -14.10 6.74
C ILE A 244 -17.98 -15.15 7.67
N CYS A 245 -17.41 -14.72 8.79
CA CYS A 245 -16.69 -15.56 9.74
C CYS A 245 -17.61 -16.64 10.34
N GLU A 246 -18.87 -16.32 10.60
CA GLU A 246 -19.88 -17.28 11.08
C GLU A 246 -20.20 -18.40 10.06
N LYS A 247 -19.91 -18.18 8.78
CA LYS A 247 -20.19 -19.12 7.70
C LYS A 247 -18.98 -19.99 7.32
N ILE A 248 -17.83 -19.78 7.97
CA ILE A 248 -16.62 -20.54 7.70
C ILE A 248 -16.82 -21.99 8.18
N LYS A 249 -16.50 -22.94 7.30
CA LYS A 249 -16.64 -24.39 7.54
C LYS A 249 -15.26 -25.03 7.57
N ILE A 250 -14.75 -25.31 8.76
CA ILE A 250 -13.49 -26.03 8.97
C ILE A 250 -13.75 -27.12 10.00
N GLU A 251 -13.45 -28.37 9.63
CA GLU A 251 -13.55 -29.57 10.47
C GLU A 251 -12.20 -29.94 11.13
#